data_AF-A0A975QR07-F1
#
_entry.id   AF-A0A975QR07-F1
#
_cell.length_a   1.000
_cell.length_b   1.000
_cell.length_c   1.000
_cell.angle_alpha   90.00
_cell.angle_beta   90.00
_cell.angle_gamma   90.00
#
_symmetry.space_group_name_H-M   'P 1'
#
loop_
_entity.id
_entity.type
_entity.pdbx_description
1 polymer ?
#
loop_
_entity_poly.entity_id
_entity_poly.type
_entity_poly.pdbx_seq_one_letter_code
_entity_poly.pdbx_strand_id
1 'polypeptide(L)'
;MKIKIDGKIIDISNENRNLVEIARDHKIAIPAPCYLNDRKYGCCNACVVRINGEISYACTIYPKDGMDIITSTKELKDLRKQRIREYQESIETGNYQSCCGDECNCSSDSDNSCC
;
A
#
# COMPACT_ATOMS: atom_id res chain seq x y z
N MET A 1 -4.18 21.22 0.32
CA MET A 1 -4.10 20.73 -1.08
C MET A 1 -5.35 19.89 -1.34
N LYS A 2 -5.75 19.67 -2.59
CA LYS A 2 -6.94 18.91 -2.97
C LYS A 2 -6.55 17.74 -3.86
N ILE A 3 -7.09 16.57 -3.53
CA ILE A 3 -7.01 15.38 -4.36
C ILE A 3 -8.42 14.88 -4.64
N LYS A 4 -8.55 14.08 -5.69
CA LYS A 4 -9.81 13.46 -6.06
C LYS A 4 -9.69 11.97 -5.82
N ILE A 5 -10.55 11.39 -4.98
CA ILE A 5 -10.59 9.94 -4.71
C ILE A 5 -11.98 9.42 -5.06
N ASP A 6 -12.08 8.51 -6.03
CA ASP A 6 -13.34 7.95 -6.53
C ASP A 6 -14.38 9.03 -6.87
N GLY A 7 -13.93 10.14 -7.46
CA GLY A 7 -14.78 11.28 -7.81
C GLY A 7 -15.08 12.25 -6.66
N LYS A 8 -14.69 11.94 -5.41
CA LYS A 8 -14.84 12.84 -4.27
C LYS A 8 -13.60 13.72 -4.12
N ILE A 9 -13.82 15.02 -4.00
CA ILE A 9 -12.74 15.96 -3.69
C ILE A 9 -12.47 15.89 -2.19
N ILE A 10 -11.22 15.63 -1.84
CA ILE A 10 -10.74 15.52 -0.47
C ILE A 10 -9.66 16.58 -0.24
N ASP A 11 -9.85 17.36 0.81
CA ASP A 11 -8.85 18.30 1.30
C ASP A 11 -7.81 17.54 2.12
N ILE A 12 -6.56 17.64 1.70
CA ILE A 12 -5.41 17.02 2.35
C ILE A 12 -4.54 18.08 3.03
N SER A 13 -4.17 17.78 4.27
CA SER A 13 -3.20 18.52 5.07
C SER A 13 -1.79 18.01 4.81
N ASN A 14 -0.78 18.86 5.02
CA ASN A 14 0.65 18.50 4.93
C ASN A 14 1.10 17.46 5.98
N GLU A 15 0.23 17.16 6.95
CA GLU A 15 0.48 16.17 8.00
C GLU A 15 0.37 14.72 7.49
N ASN A 16 -0.37 14.52 6.39
CA ASN A 16 -0.56 13.20 5.80
C ASN A 16 0.69 12.74 5.07
N ARG A 17 1.25 11.59 5.47
CA ARG A 17 2.47 11.04 4.86
C ARG A 17 2.18 10.29 3.58
N ASN A 18 1.02 9.64 3.47
CA ASN A 18 0.66 8.84 2.30
C ASN A 18 -0.84 8.79 2.04
N LEU A 19 -1.21 8.15 0.92
CA LEU A 19 -2.61 7.99 0.51
C LEU A 19 -3.41 7.02 1.41
N VAL A 20 -2.75 6.14 2.16
CA VAL A 20 -3.42 5.20 3.07
C VAL A 20 -3.98 5.94 4.29
N GLU A 21 -3.22 6.86 4.86
CA GLU A 21 -3.66 7.71 5.98
C GLU A 21 -4.86 8.56 5.57
N ILE A 22 -4.77 9.26 4.43
CA ILE A 22 -5.88 10.07 3.91
C ILE A 22 -7.12 9.21 3.65
N ALA A 23 -6.93 8.04 3.03
CA ALA A 23 -8.05 7.15 2.77
C ALA A 23 -8.73 6.71 4.07
N ARG A 24 -7.95 6.40 5.12
CA ARG A 24 -8.48 6.02 6.44
C ARG A 24 -9.31 7.14 7.05
N ASP A 25 -8.82 8.37 7.04
CA ASP A 25 -9.52 9.54 7.62
C ASP A 25 -10.87 9.79 6.92
N HIS A 26 -10.92 9.54 5.62
CA HIS A 26 -12.12 9.69 4.80
C HIS A 26 -12.97 8.40 4.70
N LYS A 27 -12.69 7.38 5.52
CA LYS A 27 -13.39 6.08 5.56
C LYS A 27 -13.39 5.33 4.21
N ILE A 28 -12.32 5.50 3.43
CA ILE A 28 -12.07 4.79 2.18
C ILE A 28 -11.28 3.52 2.49
N ALA A 29 -11.82 2.37 2.06
CA ALA A 29 -11.25 1.07 2.36
C ALA A 29 -10.04 0.75 1.46
N ILE A 30 -8.86 1.22 1.87
CA ILE A 30 -7.57 0.79 1.31
C ILE A 30 -6.89 -0.17 2.31
N PRO A 31 -6.83 -1.48 1.99
CA PRO A 31 -6.18 -2.45 2.86
C PRO A 31 -4.66 -2.31 2.76
N ALA A 32 -4.02 -1.92 3.85
CA ALA A 32 -2.57 -1.84 3.95
C ALA A 32 -2.06 -2.50 5.24
N PRO A 33 -2.28 -3.81 5.44
CA PRO A 33 -1.96 -4.48 6.70
C PRO A 33 -0.47 -4.42 7.05
N CYS A 34 0.42 -4.45 6.05
CA CYS A 34 1.86 -4.31 6.29
C CYS A 34 2.22 -2.92 6.85
N TYR A 35 1.68 -1.87 6.23
CA TYR A 35 1.87 -0.48 6.67
C TYR A 35 1.27 -0.23 8.06
N LEU A 36 0.07 -0.76 8.32
CA LEU A 36 -0.67 -0.48 9.56
C LEU A 36 -0.13 -1.21 10.80
N ASN A 37 0.59 -2.31 10.61
CA ASN A 37 1.21 -3.07 11.70
C ASN A 37 2.69 -2.73 11.88
N ASP A 38 3.19 -1.67 11.22
CA ASP A 38 4.60 -1.27 11.19
C ASP A 38 5.54 -2.45 10.85
N ARG A 39 5.04 -3.37 10.00
CA ARG A 39 5.81 -4.49 9.46
C ARG A 39 6.52 -4.04 8.19
N LYS A 40 7.51 -4.82 7.73
CA LYS A 40 8.28 -4.56 6.49
C LYS A 40 7.42 -3.89 5.39
N TYR A 41 7.74 -2.63 5.12
CA TYR A 41 7.01 -1.79 4.17
C TYR A 41 7.06 -2.41 2.78
N GLY A 42 5.94 -2.40 2.05
CA GLY A 42 5.88 -2.83 0.65
C GLY A 42 5.68 -4.32 0.39
N CYS A 43 5.68 -5.20 1.40
CA CYS A 43 5.53 -6.64 1.14
C CYS A 43 4.12 -7.08 0.75
N CYS A 44 3.09 -6.41 1.29
CA CYS A 44 1.73 -6.92 1.19
C CYS A 44 1.08 -6.66 -0.18
N ASN A 45 1.59 -5.69 -0.97
CA ASN A 45 1.06 -5.26 -2.27
C ASN A 45 -0.47 -5.00 -2.32
N ALA A 46 -1.13 -4.96 -1.17
CA ALA A 46 -2.57 -4.79 -1.02
C ALA A 46 -2.97 -3.31 -1.10
N CYS A 47 -2.03 -2.39 -0.92
CA CYS A 47 -2.26 -0.95 -1.01
C CYS A 47 -2.40 -0.46 -2.47
N VAL A 48 -2.63 -1.36 -3.44
CA VAL A 48 -2.74 -1.05 -4.87
C VAL A 48 -3.92 -0.11 -5.15
N VAL A 49 -3.67 0.96 -5.90
CA VAL A 49 -4.62 2.00 -6.33
C VAL A 49 -4.30 2.42 -7.76
N ARG A 50 -5.22 3.11 -8.42
CA ARG A 50 -4.96 3.70 -9.73
C ARG A 50 -4.87 5.21 -9.58
N ILE A 51 -3.77 5.82 -10.00
CA ILE A 51 -3.51 7.25 -9.91
C ILE A 51 -3.29 7.78 -11.32
N ASN A 52 -4.10 8.74 -11.76
CA ASN A 52 -4.02 9.34 -13.10
C ASN A 52 -4.01 8.29 -14.25
N GLY A 53 -4.62 7.12 -14.05
CA GLY A 53 -4.66 6.02 -15.01
C GLY A 53 -3.60 4.92 -14.81
N GLU A 54 -2.56 5.18 -14.03
CA GLU A 54 -1.49 4.21 -13.75
C GLU A 54 -1.73 3.45 -12.46
N ILE A 55 -1.35 2.17 -12.41
CA ILE A 55 -1.42 1.38 -11.18
C ILE A 55 -0.22 1.74 -10.30
N SER A 56 -0.48 2.08 -9.05
CA SER A 56 0.51 2.49 -8.06
C SER A 56 0.14 2.00 -6.67
N TYR A 57 1.08 2.06 -5.73
CA TYR A 57 0.91 1.59 -4.35
C TYR A 57 0.68 2.77 -3.40
N ALA A 58 -0.51 2.87 -2.82
CA ALA A 58 -0.91 3.99 -1.95
C ALA A 58 0.03 4.23 -0.77
N CYS A 59 0.71 3.19 -0.30
CA CYS A 59 1.59 3.24 0.85
C CYS A 59 2.97 3.87 0.58
N THR A 60 3.40 3.97 -0.69
CA THR A 60 4.67 4.62 -1.08
C THR A 60 4.47 5.98 -1.75
N ILE A 61 3.23 6.32 -2.09
CA ILE A 61 2.91 7.56 -2.80
C ILE A 61 2.66 8.69 -1.83
N TYR A 62 3.42 9.76 -1.99
CA TYR A 62 3.16 11.04 -1.33
C TYR A 62 1.99 11.76 -2.01
N PRO A 63 0.99 12.20 -1.23
CA PRO A 63 -0.15 12.93 -1.78
C PRO A 63 0.30 14.29 -2.34
N LYS A 64 -0.08 14.57 -3.59
CA LYS A 64 0.19 15.85 -4.25
C LYS A 64 -1.11 16.48 -4.73
N ASP A 65 -1.13 17.81 -4.75
CA ASP A 65 -2.25 18.58 -5.28
C ASP A 65 -2.59 18.16 -6.72
N GLY A 66 -3.87 17.96 -7.01
CA GLY A 66 -4.35 17.61 -8.34
C GLY A 66 -4.26 16.12 -8.74
N MET A 67 -3.93 15.22 -7.82
CA MET A 67 -3.99 13.77 -8.10
C MET A 67 -5.43 13.27 -8.23
N ASP A 68 -5.71 12.46 -9.26
CA ASP A 68 -6.96 11.69 -9.40
C ASP A 68 -6.70 10.21 -9.08
N ILE A 69 -7.33 9.73 -8.02
CA ILE A 69 -7.12 8.42 -7.43
C ILE A 69 -8.42 7.62 -7.54
N ILE A 70 -8.31 6.42 -8.05
CA ILE A 70 -9.42 5.49 -8.19
C ILE A 70 -9.12 4.27 -7.33
N THR A 71 -10.05 3.98 -6.42
CA THR A 71 -9.90 2.85 -5.48
C THR A 71 -11.08 1.89 -5.55
N SER A 72 -12.23 2.30 -6.07
CA SER A 72 -13.50 1.57 -5.96
C SER A 72 -13.80 0.59 -7.11
N THR A 73 -12.88 0.41 -8.06
CA THR A 73 -13.08 -0.46 -9.24
C THR A 73 -13.11 -1.95 -8.89
N LYS A 74 -13.86 -2.72 -9.67
CA LYS A 74 -13.96 -4.18 -9.50
C LYS A 74 -12.59 -4.87 -9.63
N GLU A 75 -11.83 -4.49 -10.64
CA GLU A 75 -10.47 -4.98 -10.91
C GLU A 75 -9.53 -4.79 -9.70
N LEU A 76 -9.49 -3.58 -9.12
CA LEU A 76 -8.67 -3.31 -7.94
C LEU A 76 -9.16 -4.08 -6.71
N LYS A 77 -10.48 -4.21 -6.53
CA LYS A 77 -11.05 -4.99 -5.41
C LYS A 77 -10.69 -6.48 -5.50
N ASP A 78 -10.77 -7.06 -6.68
CA ASP A 78 -10.42 -8.45 -6.91
C ASP A 78 -8.91 -8.67 -6.70
N LEU A 79 -8.07 -7.78 -7.23
CA LEU A 79 -6.62 -7.80 -7.02
C LEU A 79 -6.26 -7.67 -5.54
N ARG A 80 -6.87 -6.75 -4.80
CA ARG A 80 -6.62 -6.58 -3.36
C ARG A 80 -6.99 -7.82 -2.55
N LYS A 81 -8.13 -8.44 -2.85
CA LYS A 81 -8.53 -9.70 -2.19
C LYS A 81 -7.50 -10.79 -2.42
N GLN A 82 -7.00 -10.93 -3.64
CA GLN A 82 -5.95 -11.89 -3.95
C GLN A 82 -4.67 -11.60 -3.16
N ARG A 83 -4.16 -10.36 -3.20
CA ARG A 83 -2.94 -9.96 -2.48
C ARG A 83 -3.03 -10.16 -0.96
N ILE A 84 -4.18 -9.87 -0.36
CA ILE A 84 -4.39 -10.08 1.07
C ILE A 84 -4.37 -11.57 1.42
N ARG A 85 -4.99 -12.43 0.60
CA ARG A 85 -4.98 -13.89 0.82
C ARG A 85 -3.55 -14.43 0.76
N GLU A 86 -2.82 -14.08 -0.30
CA GLU A 86 -1.39 -14.42 -0.45
C GLU A 86 -0.59 -13.95 0.78
N TYR A 87 -0.84 -12.72 1.25
CA TYR A 87 -0.18 -12.18 2.43
C TYR A 87 -0.55 -12.93 3.73
N GLN A 88 -1.81 -13.32 3.92
CA GLN A 88 -2.25 -14.09 5.09
C GLN A 88 -1.60 -15.47 5.13
N GLU A 89 -1.60 -16.18 4.00
CA GLU A 89 -0.93 -17.48 3.84
C GLU A 89 0.57 -17.37 4.13
N SER A 90 1.22 -16.28 3.68
CA SER A 90 2.65 -16.03 3.97
C SER A 90 2.95 -15.80 5.46
N ILE A 91 2.00 -15.22 6.21
CA ILE A 91 2.14 -15.04 7.66
C ILE A 91 2.02 -16.37 8.39
N GLU A 92 1.07 -17.21 8.00
CA GLU A 92 0.84 -18.52 8.61
C GLU A 92 1.99 -19.50 8.36
N THR A 93 2.56 -19.47 7.16
CA THR A 93 3.70 -20.31 6.78
C THR A 93 5.05 -19.76 7.26
N GLY A 94 5.09 -18.53 7.77
CA GLY A 94 6.33 -17.85 8.17
C GLY A 94 7.27 -17.58 7.00
N ASN A 95 6.80 -17.71 5.76
CA ASN A 95 7.61 -17.54 4.55
C ASN A 95 7.35 -16.16 3.92
N TYR A 96 8.07 -15.16 4.42
CA TYR A 96 8.01 -13.77 3.95
C TYR A 96 8.86 -13.51 2.68
N GLN A 97 8.96 -14.51 1.78
CA GLN A 97 9.83 -14.49 0.59
C GLN A 97 9.60 -13.27 -0.33
N SER A 98 8.44 -12.62 -0.25
CA SER A 98 8.10 -11.49 -1.12
C SER A 98 8.51 -10.10 -0.57
N CYS A 99 9.16 -10.02 0.58
CA CYS A 99 9.52 -8.72 1.19
C CYS A 99 10.81 -8.09 0.63
N CYS A 100 11.65 -8.88 -0.01
CA CYS A 100 12.89 -8.44 -0.65
C CYS A 100 12.89 -9.10 -2.03
N GLY A 101 13.08 -8.32 -3.10
CA GLY A 101 13.32 -8.92 -4.41
C GLY A 101 14.52 -9.87 -4.36
N ASP A 102 14.57 -10.84 -5.27
CA ASP A 102 15.57 -11.91 -5.37
C ASP A 102 17.05 -11.44 -5.54
N GLU A 103 17.37 -10.18 -5.28
CA GLU A 103 18.74 -9.65 -5.16
C GLU A 103 19.08 -9.18 -3.73
N CYS A 104 18.42 -9.72 -2.70
CA CYS A 104 18.97 -9.70 -1.35
C CYS A 104 19.77 -10.98 -1.12
N ASN A 105 21.06 -10.92 -1.44
CA ASN A 105 22.03 -11.93 -1.03
C ASN A 105 22.35 -11.76 0.47
N CYS A 106 21.34 -11.81 1.36
CA CYS A 106 21.56 -11.76 2.82
C CYS A 106 22.08 -13.16 3.23
N SER A 107 23.38 -13.38 3.07
CA SER A 107 24.12 -14.45 3.74
C SER A 107 24.11 -14.13 5.23
N SER A 108 23.68 -15.11 6.01
CA SER A 108 23.57 -15.13 7.46
C SER A 108 24.52 -14.16 8.17
N ASP A 109 24.02 -13.06 8.74
CA ASP A 109 24.69 -12.38 9.84
C ASP A 109 23.76 -11.36 10.54
N SER A 110 24.09 -11.12 11.79
CA SER A 110 23.22 -10.68 12.88
C SER A 110 22.95 -9.18 12.92
N ASP A 111 23.01 -8.50 11.78
CA ASP A 111 22.73 -7.08 11.70
C ASP A 111 21.38 -6.87 11.00
N ASN A 112 20.46 -6.30 11.77
CA ASN A 112 19.07 -6.03 11.44
C ASN A 112 18.93 -4.90 10.38
N SER A 113 19.76 -4.95 9.34
CA SER A 113 19.88 -3.99 8.24
C SER A 113 19.66 -4.71 6.89
N CYS A 114 18.72 -5.64 6.83
CA CYS A 114 17.99 -5.92 5.59
C CYS A 114 16.56 -5.33 5.74
N CYS A 115 16.52 -4.02 6.04
CA CYS A 115 15.49 -2.98 5.88
C CYS A 115 16.07 -1.62 6.27
#